data_AF-A0A563BCZ5-F1
#
_entry.id   AF-A0A563BCZ5-F1
#
_cell.length_a   1.000
_cell.length_b   1.000
_cell.length_c   1.000
_cell.angle_alpha   90.00
_cell.angle_beta   90.00
_cell.angle_gamma   90.00
#
_symmetry.space_group_name_H-M   'P 1'
#
loop_
_entity.id
_entity.type
_entity.pdbx_description
1 polymer ?
#
loop_
_entity_poly.entity_id
_entity_poly.type
_entity_poly.pdbx_seq_one_letter_code
_entity_poly.pdbx_strand_id
1 'polypeptide(L)'
;MCDISSKIAAAKESVILIDDYVDEQTLTILDNKPVDVPVLICSKNKLFTKPSIIRRRHDFSVGFDFVETNIFKDRFLLIDDTHLYMMARSLRYNQKRCFAFIKVYDIEIIQKIRNDLERCKGRARKEYRHF
;
A
#
# COMPACT_ATOMS: atom_id res chain seq x y z
N MET A 1 21.54 5.73 4.27
CA MET A 1 20.57 4.62 4.20
C MET A 1 19.27 5.20 3.63
N CYS A 2 18.75 4.67 2.52
CA CYS A 2 17.50 5.18 1.94
C CYS A 2 16.34 4.60 2.76
N ASP A 3 15.88 5.35 3.75
CA ASP A 3 14.77 4.92 4.60
C ASP A 3 13.45 5.15 3.87
N ILE A 4 12.68 4.09 3.64
CA ILE A 4 11.39 4.21 2.96
C ILE A 4 10.40 5.06 3.77
N SER A 5 10.52 5.08 5.11
CA SER A 5 9.65 5.89 5.96
C SER A 5 9.85 7.37 5.66
N SER A 6 11.09 7.82 5.43
CA SER A 6 11.37 9.19 4.98
C SER A 6 10.78 9.51 3.60
N LYS A 7 10.66 8.52 2.71
CA LYS A 7 10.02 8.71 1.39
C LYS A 7 8.51 8.82 1.51
N ILE A 8 7.89 7.99 2.35
CA ILE A 8 6.44 8.06 2.64
C ILE A 8 6.10 9.42 3.27
N ALA A 9 6.90 9.88 4.23
CA ALA A 9 6.70 11.18 4.89
C ALA A 9 6.88 12.39 3.95
N ALA A 10 7.60 12.21 2.83
CA ALA A 10 7.82 13.23 1.83
C ALA A 10 6.83 13.16 0.64
N ALA A 11 5.89 12.20 0.64
CA ALA A 11 4.89 12.06 -0.41
C ALA A 11 4.03 13.33 -0.52
N LYS A 12 3.55 13.64 -1.72
CA LYS A 12 2.77 14.86 -1.99
C LYS A 12 1.40 14.60 -2.57
N GLU A 13 1.23 13.52 -3.31
CA GLU A 13 0.05 13.25 -4.12
C GLU A 13 -0.62 11.93 -3.76
N SER A 14 0.15 10.85 -3.60
CA SER A 14 -0.41 9.55 -3.23
C SER A 14 0.64 8.54 -2.78
N VAL A 15 0.21 7.56 -2.00
CA VAL A 15 0.97 6.36 -1.70
C VAL A 15 0.13 5.13 -2.08
N ILE A 16 0.71 4.19 -2.82
CA ILE A 16 0.08 2.91 -3.11
C ILE A 16 0.98 1.79 -2.60
N LEU A 17 0.45 0.98 -1.68
CA LEU A 17 1.08 -0.24 -1.22
C LEU A 17 0.42 -1.45 -1.85
N ILE A 18 1.21 -2.28 -2.53
CA ILE A 18 0.82 -3.62 -2.98
C ILE A 18 1.61 -4.61 -2.12
N ASP A 19 0.94 -5.29 -1.21
CA ASP A 19 1.54 -6.28 -0.31
C ASP A 19 0.55 -7.39 0.03
N ASP A 20 1.01 -8.63 -0.03
CA ASP A 20 0.21 -9.81 0.33
C ASP A 20 -0.22 -9.84 1.79
N TYR A 21 0.52 -9.16 2.67
CA TYR A 21 0.23 -9.13 4.09
C TYR A 21 0.31 -7.71 4.65
N VAL A 22 -0.81 -7.26 5.20
CA VAL A 22 -0.88 -5.99 5.92
C VAL A 22 -1.37 -6.26 7.35
N ASP A 23 -0.73 -5.58 8.29
CA ASP A 23 -1.10 -5.55 9.70
C ASP A 23 -0.91 -4.13 10.24
N GLU A 24 -1.05 -3.98 11.55
CA GLU A 24 -0.93 -2.69 12.22
C GLU A 24 0.45 -2.08 12.08
N GLN A 25 1.53 -2.88 12.03
CA GLN A 25 2.88 -2.35 11.82
C GLN A 25 2.98 -1.71 10.43
N THR A 26 2.41 -2.36 9.41
CA THR A 26 2.32 -1.77 8.07
C THR A 26 1.57 -0.44 8.09
N LEU A 27 0.42 -0.38 8.78
CA LEU A 27 -0.39 0.84 8.86
C LEU A 27 0.35 1.96 9.60
N THR A 28 1.01 1.67 10.73
CA THR A 28 1.84 2.64 11.46
C THR A 28 2.99 3.19 10.61
N ILE A 29 3.61 2.36 9.75
CA ILE A 29 4.65 2.84 8.83
C ILE A 29 4.05 3.82 7.81
N LEU A 30 2.90 3.48 7.24
CA LEU A 30 2.22 4.29 6.23
C LEU A 30 1.65 5.59 6.81
N ASP A 31 1.23 5.59 8.06
CA ASP A 31 0.64 6.77 8.74
C ASP A 31 1.63 7.92 8.96
N ASN A 32 2.93 7.69 8.70
CA ASN A 32 3.92 8.77 8.61
C ASN A 32 3.73 9.67 7.38
N LYS A 33 2.81 9.33 6.46
CA LYS A 33 2.46 10.18 5.32
C LYS A 33 1.93 11.55 5.78
N PRO A 34 1.98 12.60 4.93
CA PRO A 34 1.24 13.83 5.22
C PRO A 34 -0.28 13.58 5.28
N VAL A 35 -0.98 14.35 6.11
CA VAL A 35 -2.41 14.14 6.41
C VAL A 35 -3.27 14.07 5.15
N ASP A 36 -3.04 14.97 4.19
CA ASP A 36 -3.85 15.11 2.98
C ASP A 36 -3.46 14.14 1.85
N VAL A 37 -2.41 13.32 2.04
CA VAL A 37 -1.99 12.36 1.03
C VAL A 37 -2.83 11.09 1.16
N PRO A 38 -3.56 10.65 0.13
CA PRO A 38 -4.28 9.39 0.16
C PRO A 38 -3.31 8.19 0.09
N VAL A 39 -3.68 7.11 0.78
CA VAL A 39 -3.00 5.81 0.74
C VAL A 39 -3.96 4.77 0.21
N LEU A 40 -3.58 4.09 -0.86
CA LEU A 40 -4.28 2.90 -1.33
C LEU A 40 -3.50 1.65 -0.95
N ILE A 41 -4.13 0.75 -0.21
CA ILE A 41 -3.56 -0.55 0.17
C ILE A 41 -4.23 -1.66 -0.63
N CYS A 42 -3.44 -2.39 -1.41
CA CYS A 42 -3.86 -3.55 -2.17
C CYS A 42 -3.27 -4.80 -1.54
N SER A 43 -4.13 -5.71 -1.07
CA SER A 43 -3.71 -6.89 -0.31
C SER A 43 -4.57 -8.10 -0.57
N LYS A 44 -3.97 -9.30 -0.47
CA LYS A 44 -4.68 -10.58 -0.54
C LYS A 44 -5.52 -10.86 0.71
N ASN A 45 -5.10 -10.34 1.86
CA ASN A 45 -5.77 -10.59 3.13
C ASN A 45 -6.96 -9.65 3.32
N LYS A 46 -8.06 -10.22 3.86
CA LYS A 46 -9.21 -9.49 4.39
C LYS A 46 -8.79 -8.67 5.61
N LEU A 47 -8.30 -7.47 5.37
CA LEU A 47 -7.78 -6.60 6.42
C LEU A 47 -8.82 -6.27 7.48
N PHE A 48 -10.06 -6.04 7.04
CA PHE A 48 -11.18 -5.69 7.90
C PHE A 48 -11.90 -6.87 8.53
N THR A 49 -11.41 -8.11 8.38
CA THR A 49 -11.90 -9.21 9.22
C THR A 49 -11.06 -9.39 10.48
N LYS A 50 -9.94 -8.66 10.61
CA LYS A 50 -9.11 -8.67 11.82
C LYS A 50 -9.67 -7.70 12.86
N PRO A 51 -10.14 -8.17 14.03
CA PRO A 51 -10.73 -7.32 15.06
C PRO A 51 -9.81 -6.19 15.54
N SER A 52 -8.49 -6.41 15.51
CA SER A 52 -7.50 -5.46 15.97
C SER A 52 -7.34 -4.25 15.02
N ILE A 53 -7.44 -4.48 13.71
CA ILE A 53 -7.44 -3.42 12.69
C ILE A 53 -8.76 -2.66 12.70
N ILE A 54 -9.90 -3.36 12.84
CA ILE A 54 -11.21 -2.70 12.97
C ILE A 54 -11.22 -1.75 14.17
N ARG A 55 -10.76 -2.22 15.34
CA ARG A 55 -10.72 -1.42 16.58
C ARG A 55 -9.86 -0.17 16.47
N ARG A 56 -8.76 -0.24 15.73
CA ARG A 56 -7.78 0.85 15.59
C ARG A 56 -7.93 1.66 14.31
N ARG A 57 -8.98 1.41 13.51
CA ARG A 57 -9.18 2.14 12.25
C ARG A 57 -9.28 3.66 12.46
N HIS A 58 -9.80 4.07 13.61
CA HIS A 58 -9.92 5.48 14.00
C HIS A 58 -8.60 6.13 14.46
N ASP A 59 -7.58 5.32 14.77
CA ASP A 59 -6.28 5.80 15.24
C ASP A 59 -5.38 6.26 14.09
N PHE A 60 -5.73 5.91 12.85
CA PHE A 60 -4.97 6.28 11.65
C PHE A 60 -5.54 7.56 11.02
N SER A 61 -4.66 8.34 10.39
CA SER A 61 -5.06 9.53 9.65
C SER A 61 -6.10 9.20 8.57
N VAL A 62 -6.97 10.17 8.26
CA VAL A 62 -7.94 10.03 7.18
C VAL A 62 -7.21 9.77 5.84
N GLY A 63 -7.85 9.06 4.92
CA GLY A 63 -7.33 8.84 3.56
C GLY A 63 -6.70 7.47 3.31
N PHE A 64 -7.00 6.45 4.12
CA PHE A 64 -6.65 5.06 3.77
C PHE A 64 -7.81 4.35 3.06
N ASP A 65 -7.56 3.98 1.80
CA ASP A 65 -8.41 3.11 1.01
C ASP A 65 -7.81 1.71 0.89
N PHE A 66 -8.69 0.71 0.75
CA PHE A 66 -8.29 -0.69 0.77
C PHE A 66 -8.97 -1.45 -0.35
N VAL A 67 -8.20 -2.26 -1.06
CA VAL A 67 -8.66 -3.14 -2.13
C VAL A 67 -8.16 -4.55 -1.85
N GLU A 68 -9.10 -5.48 -1.68
CA GLU A 68 -8.79 -6.91 -1.64
C GLU A 68 -8.51 -7.39 -3.06
N THR A 69 -7.30 -7.88 -3.30
CA THR A 69 -6.90 -8.38 -4.62
C THR A 69 -5.74 -9.37 -4.51
N ASN A 70 -5.70 -10.32 -5.44
CA ASN A 70 -4.65 -11.33 -5.55
C ASN A 70 -3.94 -11.32 -6.91
N ILE A 71 -4.21 -10.32 -7.76
CA ILE A 71 -3.64 -10.26 -9.12
C ILE A 71 -2.13 -9.96 -9.11
N PHE A 72 -1.66 -9.28 -8.06
CA PHE A 72 -0.26 -8.97 -7.87
C PHE A 72 0.44 -10.15 -7.17
N LYS A 73 1.56 -10.59 -7.74
CA LYS A 73 2.44 -11.62 -7.15
C LYS A 73 3.63 -11.01 -6.43
N ASP A 74 4.11 -9.87 -6.94
CA ASP A 74 5.20 -9.10 -6.36
C ASP A 74 4.68 -8.00 -5.45
N ARG A 75 5.58 -7.44 -4.63
CA ARG A 75 5.25 -6.36 -3.69
C ARG A 75 5.86 -5.05 -4.15
N PHE A 76 5.04 -4.01 -4.16
CA PHE A 76 5.42 -2.70 -4.62
C PHE A 76 4.99 -1.63 -3.64
N LEU A 77 5.77 -0.57 -3.57
CA LEU A 77 5.39 0.71 -3.00
C LEU A 77 5.56 1.77 -4.10
N LEU A 78 4.47 2.42 -4.48
CA LEU A 78 4.47 3.50 -5.45
C LEU A 78 4.14 4.81 -4.72
N ILE A 79 5.00 5.81 -4.85
CA ILE A 79 4.82 7.13 -4.25
C ILE A 79 4.71 8.16 -5.37
N ASP A 80 3.69 9.02 -5.27
CA ASP A 80 3.41 10.14 -6.17
C ASP A 80 3.45 9.76 -7.65
N ASP A 81 2.97 8.55 -7.98
CA ASP A 81 2.94 8.00 -9.34
C ASP A 81 4.26 7.93 -10.11
N THR A 82 5.37 8.16 -9.43
CA THR A 82 6.67 8.41 -10.06
C THR A 82 7.79 7.60 -9.43
N HIS A 83 7.64 7.27 -8.15
CA HIS A 83 8.65 6.57 -7.38
C HIS A 83 8.19 5.15 -7.05
N LEU A 84 8.59 4.20 -7.89
CA LEU A 84 8.28 2.78 -7.69
C LEU A 84 9.43 2.06 -6.95
N TYR A 85 9.08 1.33 -5.90
CA TYR A 85 9.99 0.48 -5.15
C TYR A 85 9.45 -0.95 -5.09
N MET A 86 10.30 -1.92 -5.45
CA MET A 86 10.05 -3.34 -5.24
C MET A 86 10.57 -3.80 -3.89
N MET A 87 9.83 -4.72 -3.26
CA MET A 87 10.17 -5.30 -1.97
C MET A 87 10.17 -6.82 -2.02
N ALA A 88 11.25 -7.44 -1.55
CA ALA A 88 11.30 -8.91 -1.44
C ALA A 88 10.47 -9.46 -0.27
N ARG A 89 10.11 -8.61 0.70
CA ARG A 89 9.37 -8.95 1.92
C ARG A 89 8.27 -7.92 2.19
N SER A 90 7.36 -8.26 3.09
CA SER A 90 6.28 -7.35 3.48
C SER A 90 6.81 -6.10 4.20
N LEU A 91 6.17 -4.95 3.97
CA LEU A 91 6.57 -3.64 4.52
C LEU A 91 6.64 -3.65 6.06
N ARG A 92 5.87 -4.51 6.74
CA ARG A 92 5.92 -4.68 8.21
C ARG A 92 7.34 -4.92 8.76
N TYR A 93 8.26 -5.40 7.93
CA TYR A 93 9.64 -5.69 8.33
C TYR A 93 10.62 -4.54 8.10
N ASN A 94 10.17 -3.34 7.70
CA ASN A 94 11.02 -2.18 7.40
C ASN A 94 11.99 -1.82 8.55
N GLN A 95 11.59 -2.04 9.80
CA GLN A 95 12.41 -1.70 10.98
C GLN A 95 13.34 -2.84 11.44
N LYS A 96 13.50 -3.93 10.67
CA LYS A 96 14.39 -5.07 11.01
C LYS A 96 15.73 -4.98 10.27
N ARG A 97 16.77 -5.59 10.87
CA ARG A 97 18.21 -5.38 10.58
C ARG A 97 18.67 -5.41 9.10
N CYS A 98 17.93 -6.07 8.20
CA CYS A 98 18.21 -6.01 6.77
C CYS A 98 16.89 -6.12 5.98
N PHE A 99 16.41 -4.98 5.51
CA PHE A 99 15.27 -4.88 4.61
C PHE A 99 15.68 -4.02 3.42
N ALA A 100 15.67 -4.61 2.23
CA ALA A 100 16.09 -3.94 1.01
C ALA A 100 14.88 -3.55 0.16
N PHE A 101 14.99 -2.36 -0.43
CA PHE A 101 14.08 -1.86 -1.46
C PHE A 101 14.87 -1.70 -2.76
N ILE A 102 14.28 -2.07 -3.88
CA ILE A 102 14.85 -1.83 -5.21
C ILE A 102 14.02 -0.75 -5.89
N LYS A 103 14.63 0.40 -6.18
CA LYS A 103 13.95 1.44 -6.96
C LYS A 103 13.89 1.01 -8.42
N VAL A 104 12.70 1.08 -9.01
CA VAL A 104 12.43 0.76 -10.40
C VAL A 104 12.20 2.07 -11.16
N TYR A 105 12.89 2.23 -12.29
CA TYR A 105 12.80 3.42 -13.14
C TYR A 105 11.99 3.20 -14.41
N ASP A 106 11.59 1.97 -14.68
CA ASP A 106 10.80 1.61 -15.84
C ASP A 106 9.36 2.10 -15.67
N ILE A 107 8.99 3.12 -16.46
CA ILE A 107 7.68 3.76 -16.41
C ILE A 107 6.57 2.85 -16.93
N GLU A 108 6.89 1.88 -17.80
CA GLU A 108 5.91 0.93 -18.33
C GLU A 108 5.39 0.02 -17.21
N ILE A 109 6.24 -0.30 -16.22
CA ILE A 109 5.83 -1.06 -15.04
C ILE A 109 4.83 -0.27 -14.20
N ILE A 110 5.06 1.03 -13.99
CA ILE A 110 4.13 1.91 -13.27
C ILE A 110 2.78 1.96 -13.99
N GLN A 111 2.78 2.15 -15.31
CA GLN A 111 1.57 2.18 -16.13
C GLN A 111 0.83 0.83 -16.07
N LYS A 112 1.55 -0.28 -16.13
CA LYS A 112 0.96 -1.62 -16.00
C LYS A 112 0.30 -1.83 -14.64
N ILE A 113 0.97 -1.44 -13.56
CA ILE A 113 0.40 -1.50 -12.20
C ILE A 113 -0.89 -0.68 -12.15
N ARG A 114 -0.90 0.56 -12.68
CA ARG A 114 -2.08 1.42 -12.70
C ARG A 114 -3.24 0.80 -13.49
N ASN A 115 -2.97 0.25 -14.66
CA ASN A 115 -3.98 -0.43 -15.48
C ASN A 115 -4.59 -1.65 -14.75
N ASP A 116 -3.75 -2.42 -14.06
CA ASP A 116 -4.20 -3.57 -13.29
C ASP A 116 -5.01 -3.16 -12.04
N LEU A 117 -4.68 -2.03 -11.40
CA LEU A 117 -5.46 -1.46 -10.29
C LEU A 117 -6.86 -1.00 -10.75
N GLU A 118 -6.98 -0.37 -11.91
CA GLU A 118 -8.29 0.06 -12.44
C GLU A 118 -9.19 -1.15 -12.76
N ARG A 119 -8.60 -2.25 -13.24
CA ARG A 119 -9.32 -3.52 -13.41
C ARG A 119 -9.85 -4.09 -12.09
N CYS A 120 -9.12 -3.95 -10.98
CA CYS A 120 -9.58 -4.35 -9.65
C CYS A 120 -10.79 -3.54 -9.19
N LYS A 121 -10.76 -2.21 -9.35
CA LYS A 121 -11.88 -1.32 -8.97
C LYS A 121 -13.16 -1.64 -9.77
N GLY A 122 -13.02 -1.99 -11.05
CA GLY A 122 -14.14 -2.44 -11.88
C GLY A 122 -14.80 -3.75 -11.42
N ARG A 123 -14.04 -4.65 -10.78
CA ARG A 123 -14.56 -5.91 -10.19
C ARG A 123 -15.21 -5.70 -8.82
N ALA A 124 -14.62 -4.86 -7.97
CA ALA A 124 -15.14 -4.56 -6.64
C ALA A 124 -16.58 -3.98 -6.65
N ARG A 125 -16.95 -3.22 -7.69
CA ARG A 125 -18.34 -2.72 -7.87
C ARG A 125 -19.41 -3.82 -8.03
N LYS A 126 -19.04 -5.06 -8.39
CA LYS A 126 -20.00 -6.17 -8.48
C LYS A 126 -20.20 -6.90 -7.16
N GLU A 127 -19.26 -6.81 -6.22
CA GLU A 127 -19.25 -7.64 -5.00
C GLU A 127 -19.67 -6.88 -3.74
N TYR A 128 -19.60 -5.54 -3.72
CA TYR A 128 -20.02 -4.71 -2.58
C TYR A 128 -21.42 -4.11 -2.75
N ARG A 129 -22.41 -4.93 -3.11
CA ARG A 129 -23.84 -4.53 -3.12
C ARG A 129 -24.58 -4.79 -1.81
N HIS A 130 -23.89 -5.25 -0.75
CA HIS A 130 -24.52 -5.67 0.51
C HIS A 130 -23.71 -5.29 1.76
N PHE A 131 -23.34 -4.01 1.91
CA PHE A 131 -23.08 -3.42 3.23
C PHE A 131 -23.52 -1.96 3.22
#